data_AF-A0A8C0XW36-F1
#
_entry.id   AF-A0A8C0XW36-F1
#
_cell.length_a   1.000
_cell.length_b   1.000
_cell.length_c   1.000
_cell.angle_alpha   90.00
_cell.angle_beta   90.00
_cell.angle_gamma   90.00
#
_symmetry.space_group_name_H-M   'P 1'
#
loop_
_entity.id
_entity.type
_entity.pdbx_description
1 polymer ?
#
loop_
_entity_poly.entity_id
_entity_poly.type
_entity_poly.pdbx_seq_one_letter_code
_entity_poly.pdbx_strand_id
1 'polypeptide(L)'
;MPEHCAAFSCSNRRTIASRARGITFHKFPKDKDVRKKWEVALRREGFHASDTSVLCSHHFNQGDFDRTGQIVRLRDGVIPSVFSFPVHLQRVGVSS
;
A
#
# COMPACT_ATOMS: atom_id res chain seq x y z
N MET A 1 -13.28 10.81 4.34
CA MET A 1 -12.04 10.34 3.68
C MET A 1 -11.35 9.38 4.63
N PRO A 2 -10.60 8.37 4.17
CA PRO A 2 -9.71 7.65 5.07
C PRO A 2 -8.56 8.55 5.51
N GLU A 3 -8.37 8.62 6.82
CA GLU A 3 -7.40 9.52 7.43
C GLU A 3 -6.00 8.90 7.49
N HIS A 4 -5.89 7.57 7.41
CA HIS A 4 -4.65 6.82 7.71
C HIS A 4 -4.36 5.68 6.72
N CYS A 5 -3.08 5.37 6.55
CA CYS A 5 -2.62 4.19 5.83
C CYS A 5 -3.05 2.91 6.56
N ALA A 6 -3.54 1.91 5.82
CA ALA A 6 -3.94 0.63 6.38
C ALA A 6 -2.77 -0.31 6.71
N ALA A 7 -1.59 -0.06 6.15
CA ALA A 7 -0.41 -0.92 6.33
C ALA A 7 -0.01 -1.04 7.80
N PHE A 8 0.41 -2.24 8.18
CA PHE A 8 0.93 -2.52 9.51
C PHE A 8 2.10 -1.59 9.85
N SER A 9 2.07 -1.01 11.06
CA SER A 9 3.09 -0.09 11.56
C SER A 9 3.33 1.17 10.72
N CYS A 10 2.40 1.55 9.83
CA CYS A 10 2.49 2.78 9.05
C CYS A 10 1.68 3.92 9.69
N SER A 11 2.37 4.98 10.11
CA SER A 11 1.72 6.15 10.74
C SER A 11 1.35 7.26 9.75
N ASN A 12 1.47 7.02 8.43
CA ASN A 12 1.18 8.04 7.43
C ASN A 12 -0.31 8.38 7.41
N ARG A 13 -0.60 9.67 7.54
CA ARG A 13 -1.95 10.25 7.55
C ARG A 13 -2.13 11.20 6.39
N ARG A 14 -3.35 11.34 5.88
CA ARG A 14 -3.66 12.26 4.78
C ARG A 14 -3.71 13.70 5.29
N THR A 15 -2.54 14.35 5.39
CA THR A 15 -2.38 15.74 5.86
C THR A 15 -1.67 16.60 4.81
N ILE A 16 -1.72 17.92 4.98
CA ILE A 16 -0.97 18.88 4.14
C ILE A 16 0.53 18.57 4.20
N ALA A 17 1.08 18.26 5.38
CA ALA A 17 2.48 17.89 5.56
C ALA A 17 2.85 16.61 4.80
N SER A 18 1.98 15.59 4.80
CA SER A 18 2.21 14.37 3.99
C SER A 18 2.18 14.69 2.50
N ARG A 19 1.28 15.56 2.04
CA ARG A 19 1.23 16.02 0.65
C ARG A 19 2.48 16.81 0.24
N ALA A 20 2.96 17.70 1.11
CA ALA A 20 4.19 18.46 0.87
C ALA A 20 5.43 17.55 0.74
N ARG A 21 5.42 16.39 1.42
CA ARG A 21 6.43 15.33 1.27
C ARG A 21 6.20 14.41 0.07
N GLY A 22 5.22 14.68 -0.79
CA GLY A 22 4.90 13.86 -1.95
C GLY A 22 4.20 12.53 -1.64
N ILE A 23 3.66 12.36 -0.43
CA ILE A 23 2.96 11.13 -0.03
C ILE A 23 1.56 11.13 -0.62
N THR A 24 1.28 10.17 -1.50
CA THR A 24 -0.03 9.93 -2.09
C THR A 24 -0.70 8.73 -1.43
N PHE A 25 -2.03 8.64 -1.54
CA PHE A 25 -2.83 7.58 -0.93
C PHE A 25 -3.69 6.90 -1.99
N HIS A 26 -3.56 5.59 -2.08
CA HIS A 26 -4.14 4.76 -3.12
C HIS A 26 -5.18 3.82 -2.50
N LYS A 27 -6.40 3.84 -3.05
CA LYS A 27 -7.49 2.97 -2.60
C LYS A 27 -7.19 1.53 -2.97
N PHE A 28 -7.74 0.62 -2.17
CA PHE A 28 -7.75 -0.79 -2.54
C PHE A 28 -8.47 -0.98 -3.89
N PRO A 29 -7.98 -1.88 -4.75
CA PRO A 29 -8.62 -2.19 -6.01
C PRO A 29 -10.07 -2.66 -5.85
N LYS A 30 -10.88 -2.40 -6.89
CA LYS A 30 -12.23 -2.97 -6.99
C LYS A 30 -12.20 -4.44 -7.39
N ASP A 31 -11.18 -4.83 -8.15
CA ASP A 31 -10.93 -6.22 -8.48
C ASP A 31 -10.69 -7.03 -7.21
N LYS A 32 -11.47 -8.10 -7.03
CA LYS A 32 -11.49 -8.87 -5.78
C LYS A 32 -10.18 -9.65 -5.57
N ASP A 33 -9.57 -10.14 -6.65
CA ASP A 33 -8.35 -10.92 -6.59
C ASP A 33 -7.15 -10.04 -6.22
N VAL A 34 -7.01 -8.88 -6.86
CA VAL A 34 -5.96 -7.90 -6.53
C VAL A 34 -6.20 -7.32 -5.14
N ARG A 35 -7.44 -7.01 -4.76
CA ARG A 35 -7.79 -6.55 -3.41
C ARG A 35 -7.37 -7.56 -2.34
N LYS A 36 -7.69 -8.84 -2.53
CA LYS A 36 -7.30 -9.91 -1.59
C LYS A 36 -5.78 -10.05 -1.50
N LYS A 37 -5.06 -9.93 -2.62
CA LYS A 37 -3.59 -9.91 -2.61
C LYS A 37 -3.02 -8.74 -1.82
N TRP A 38 -3.64 -7.56 -1.89
CA TRP A 38 -3.26 -6.44 -1.03
C TRP A 38 -3.50 -6.77 0.44
N GLU A 39 -4.68 -7.24 0.81
CA GLU A 39 -5.01 -7.61 2.20
C GLU A 39 -3.99 -8.61 2.78
N VAL A 40 -3.62 -9.63 2.00
CA VAL A 40 -2.59 -10.61 2.36
C VAL A 40 -1.21 -9.96 2.51
N ALA A 41 -0.85 -9.04 1.61
CA ALA A 41 0.43 -8.34 1.64
C ALA A 41 0.62 -7.49 2.90
N LEU A 42 -0.45 -7.00 3.54
CA LEU A 42 -0.38 -6.29 4.81
C LEU A 42 0.06 -7.19 5.99
N ARG A 43 0.00 -8.52 5.84
CA ARG A 43 0.33 -9.52 6.88
C ARG A 43 -0.35 -9.24 8.23
N ARG A 44 -1.57 -8.72 8.19
CA ARG A 44 -2.37 -8.41 9.37
C ARG A 44 -3.48 -9.44 9.52
N GLU A 45 -3.41 -10.23 10.57
CA GLU A 45 -4.42 -11.25 10.85
C GLU A 45 -5.81 -10.62 10.98
N GLY A 46 -6.81 -11.22 10.34
CA GLY A 46 -8.20 -10.74 10.34
C GLY A 46 -8.43 -9.40 9.64
N PHE A 47 -7.45 -8.82 8.95
CA PHE A 47 -7.66 -7.58 8.22
C PHE A 47 -8.49 -7.79 6.96
N HIS A 48 -9.55 -7.00 6.83
CA HIS A 48 -10.34 -6.89 5.62
C HIS A 48 -10.43 -5.43 5.22
N ALA A 49 -10.12 -5.11 3.97
CA ALA A 49 -10.15 -3.74 3.49
C ALA A 49 -11.60 -3.28 3.35
N SER A 50 -11.90 -2.10 3.88
CA SER A 50 -13.13 -1.36 3.56
C SER A 50 -12.99 -0.55 2.28
N ASP A 51 -14.08 -0.01 1.73
CA ASP A 51 -14.02 0.88 0.54
C ASP A 51 -13.35 2.23 0.81
N THR A 52 -13.16 2.55 2.08
CA THR A 52 -12.35 3.68 2.51
C THR A 52 -10.90 3.29 2.72
N SER A 53 -10.53 2.02 2.84
CA SER A 53 -9.14 1.62 3.10
C SER A 53 -8.18 2.08 2.00
N VAL A 54 -7.01 2.57 2.40
CA VAL A 54 -5.97 3.09 1.50
C VAL A 54 -4.57 2.66 1.96
N LEU A 55 -3.65 2.58 1.01
CA LEU A 55 -2.21 2.49 1.27
C LEU A 55 -1.51 3.76 0.80
N CYS A 56 -0.51 4.22 1.54
CA CYS A 56 0.33 5.33 1.10
C CYS A 56 1.36 4.87 0.05
N SER A 57 1.89 5.81 -0.72
CA SER A 57 2.84 5.54 -1.82
C SER A 57 4.11 4.79 -1.41
N HIS A 58 4.52 4.87 -0.14
CA HIS A 58 5.70 4.17 0.39
C HIS A 58 5.61 2.64 0.34
N HIS A 59 4.41 2.07 0.12
CA HIS A 59 4.22 0.62 0.04
C HIS A 59 4.36 0.04 -1.38
N PHE A 60 4.70 0.90 -2.34
CA PHE A 60 4.83 0.56 -3.76
C PHE A 60 6.19 1.02 -4.28
N ASN A 61 6.71 0.33 -5.28
CA ASN A 61 7.94 0.72 -5.97
C ASN A 61 7.66 1.88 -6.93
N GLN A 62 8.70 2.65 -7.27
CA GLN A 62 8.53 3.77 -8.19
C GLN A 62 8.01 3.33 -9.58
N GLY A 63 8.39 2.14 -10.04
CA GLY A 63 7.94 1.57 -11.31
C GLY A 63 6.48 1.10 -11.33
N ASP A 64 5.86 0.96 -10.15
CA ASP A 64 4.45 0.56 -10.03
C ASP A 64 3.49 1.72 -10.37
N PHE A 65 4.02 2.94 -10.41
CA PHE A 65 3.24 4.13 -10.71
C PHE A 65 3.19 4.40 -12.21
N ASP A 66 1.98 4.64 -12.70
CA ASP A 66 1.75 5.30 -13.97
C ASP A 66 1.71 6.81 -13.75
N ARG A 67 2.63 7.52 -14.39
CA ARG A 67 2.79 8.98 -14.34
C ARG A 67 2.61 9.63 -15.71
N THR A 68 2.10 8.88 -16.69
CA THR A 68 1.93 9.35 -18.06
C THR A 68 0.74 10.30 -18.20
N GLY A 69 -0.24 10.21 -17.29
CA GLY A 69 -1.41 11.08 -17.25
C GLY A 69 -1.32 12.24 -16.24
N GLN A 70 -2.39 13.04 -16.18
CA GLN A 70 -2.53 14.17 -15.24
C GLN A 70 -2.58 13.76 -13.76
N ILE A 71 -2.86 12.47 -13.48
CA ILE A 71 -3.00 11.93 -12.12
C ILE A 71 -2.05 10.75 -12.00
N VAL A 72 -1.27 10.70 -10.92
CA VAL A 72 -0.43 9.55 -10.58
C VAL A 72 -1.32 8.40 -10.13
N ARG A 73 -1.25 7.26 -10.83
CA ARG A 73 -2.04 6.06 -10.55
C ARG A 73 -1.12 4.87 -10.31
N LEU A 74 -1.63 3.81 -9.69
CA LEU A 74 -0.94 2.52 -9.73
C LEU A 74 -1.28 1.85 -11.06
N ARG A 75 -0.31 1.16 -11.65
CA ARG A 75 -0.52 0.30 -12.80
C ARG A 75 -1.46 -0.84 -12.43
N ASP A 76 -2.09 -1.43 -13.44
CA ASP A 76 -2.98 -2.55 -13.25
C ASP A 76 -2.25 -3.77 -12.65
N GLY A 77 -2.91 -4.51 -11.76
CA GLY A 77 -2.35 -5.71 -11.13
C GLY A 77 -1.25 -5.49 -10.09
N VAL A 78 -0.82 -4.25 -9.83
CA VAL A 78 0.22 -3.94 -8.83
C VAL A 78 -0.18 -4.44 -7.45
N ILE A 79 0.74 -5.13 -6.78
CA ILE A 79 0.61 -5.59 -5.39
C ILE A 79 1.63 -4.82 -4.52
N PRO A 80 1.22 -4.23 -3.38
CA PRO A 80 2.16 -3.58 -2.48
C PRO A 80 3.17 -4.60 -1.97
N SER A 81 4.44 -4.22 -1.96
CA SER A 81 5.55 -5.11 -1.60
C SER A 81 6.54 -4.48 -0.62
N VAL A 82 6.50 -3.15 -0.48
CA VAL A 82 7.43 -2.42 0.38
C VAL A 82 6.83 -2.31 1.78
N PHE A 83 7.30 -3.16 2.69
CA PHE A 83 6.89 -3.15 4.09
C PHE A 83 8.11 -3.37 4.98
N SER A 84 8.20 -2.56 6.04
CA SER A 84 9.20 -2.76 7.09
C SER A 84 8.60 -3.62 8.19
N PHE A 85 8.51 -4.92 7.93
CA PHE A 85 8.05 -5.88 8.94
C PHE A 85 9.18 -6.16 9.94
N PRO A 86 8.87 -6.33 11.24
CA PRO A 86 9.85 -6.80 12.21
C PRO A 86 10.43 -8.16 11.78
N VAL A 87 11.67 -8.48 12.20
CA VAL A 87 12.46 -9.62 11.72
C VAL A 87 11.68 -10.95 11.74
N HIS A 88 10.83 -11.17 12.75
CA HIS A 88 10.01 -12.39 12.87
C HIS A 88 8.90 -12.53 11.82
N LEU A 89 8.55 -11.45 11.12
CA LEU A 89 7.58 -11.43 10.02
C LEU A 89 8.25 -11.33 8.65
N GLN A 90 9.58 -11.18 8.56
CA GLN A 90 10.31 -11.26 7.31
C GLN A 90 10.40 -12.75 6.95
N ARG A 91 9.64 -13.21 5.94
CA ARG A 91 9.93 -14.51 5.33
C ARG A 91 11.36 -14.41 4.83
N VAL A 92 12.28 -15.06 5.53
CA VAL A 92 13.64 -15.30 5.09
C VAL A 92 13.51 -16.05 3.77
N GLY A 93 13.66 -15.32 2.66
CA GLY A 93 14.07 -15.95 1.42
C GLY A 93 15.47 -16.49 1.70
N VAL A 94 15.54 -17.75 2.13
CA VAL A 94 16.77 -18.51 2.06
C VAL A 94 17.07 -18.65 0.57
N SER A 95 17.85 -17.72 0.05
CA SER A 95 18.57 -17.91 -1.20
C SER A 95 19.89 -18.55 -0.82
N SER A 96 20.02 -19.83 -1.13
CA SER A 96 21.27 -20.59 -1.10
C SER A 96 22.37 -19.93 -1.92
#